data_AF-A0A1F2VEW4-F1
#
_entry.id   AF-A0A1F2VEW4-F1
#
_cell.length_a   1.000
_cell.length_b   1.000
_cell.length_c   1.000
_cell.angle_alpha   90.00
_cell.angle_beta   90.00
_cell.angle_gamma   90.00
#
_symmetry.space_group_name_H-M   'P 1'
#
loop_
_entity.id
_entity.type
_entity.pdbx_description
1 polymer ?
#
loop_
_entity_poly.entity_id
_entity_poly.type
_entity_poly.pdbx_seq_one_letter_code
_entity_poly.pdbx_strand_id
1 'polypeptide(L)'
;MNELWQFLEAVAQTPRFTLIAGAASMFGFVFSLLAWVRAGRASKAATQARDAITLRTLADEFQLACEKADQLLDFLTHDRHAEAVLRTHELTRALSEIPFRRSPYLTEARKNELLSVRENTRIMGQVLASGQQAPLSAERKQRLIRQCQKISITLRENLGTIKGEIETGAKQ
;
A
#
# COMPACT_ATOMS: atom_id res chain seq x y z
N MET A 1 -64.71 -8.41 21.07
CA MET A 1 -63.96 -9.25 20.13
C MET A 1 -63.97 -8.50 18.80
N ASN A 2 -62.83 -7.95 18.39
CA ASN A 2 -62.77 -6.77 17.51
C ASN A 2 -63.14 -7.10 16.05
N GLU A 3 -64.11 -6.38 15.48
CA GLU A 3 -64.53 -6.50 14.07
C GLU A 3 -63.38 -6.22 13.08
N LEU A 4 -62.38 -5.43 13.49
CA LEU A 4 -61.13 -5.23 12.75
C LEU A 4 -60.35 -6.53 12.52
N TRP A 5 -60.38 -7.47 13.48
CA TRP A 5 -59.71 -8.77 13.32
C TRP A 5 -60.46 -9.67 12.32
N GLN A 6 -61.78 -9.66 12.34
CA GLN A 6 -62.61 -10.42 11.38
C GLN A 6 -62.53 -9.85 9.95
N PHE A 7 -62.45 -8.52 9.80
CA PHE A 7 -62.24 -7.89 8.49
C PHE A 7 -60.85 -8.23 7.91
N LEU A 8 -59.81 -8.22 8.74
CA LEU A 8 -58.46 -8.61 8.32
C LEU A 8 -58.38 -10.09 7.90
N GLU A 9 -59.04 -10.99 8.63
CA GLU A 9 -59.15 -12.41 8.26
C GLU A 9 -59.92 -12.61 6.94
N ALA A 10 -61.03 -11.91 6.74
CA ALA A 10 -61.84 -12.00 5.53
C ALA A 10 -61.09 -11.49 4.29
N VAL A 11 -60.33 -10.39 4.42
CA VAL A 11 -59.49 -9.87 3.34
C VAL A 11 -58.32 -10.81 3.05
N ALA A 12 -57.70 -11.41 4.08
CA ALA A 12 -56.61 -12.38 3.91
C ALA A 12 -57.05 -13.68 3.18
N GLN A 13 -58.30 -14.10 3.35
CA GLN A 13 -58.86 -15.30 2.70
C GLN A 13 -59.35 -15.06 1.26
N THR A 14 -59.34 -13.82 0.75
CA THR A 14 -59.71 -13.61 -0.66
C THR A 14 -58.61 -14.10 -1.61
N PRO A 15 -58.95 -14.83 -2.69
CA PRO A 15 -57.98 -15.40 -3.62
C PRO A 15 -57.12 -14.34 -4.33
N ARG A 16 -57.57 -13.07 -4.38
CA ARG A 16 -56.80 -11.95 -4.92
C ARG A 16 -55.68 -11.50 -3.98
N PHE A 17 -55.90 -11.50 -2.66
CA PHE A 17 -54.89 -11.10 -1.68
C PHE A 17 -53.74 -12.12 -1.60
N THR A 18 -54.04 -13.42 -1.63
CA THR A 18 -53.02 -14.49 -1.69
C THR A 18 -52.20 -14.45 -2.98
N LEU A 19 -52.82 -14.10 -4.12
CA LEU A 19 -52.12 -13.94 -5.40
C LEU A 19 -51.19 -12.71 -5.41
N ILE A 20 -51.65 -11.58 -4.85
CA ILE A 20 -50.86 -10.34 -4.72
C ILE A 20 -49.74 -10.50 -3.69
N ALA A 21 -50.01 -11.12 -2.54
CA ALA A 21 -49.01 -11.40 -1.51
C ALA A 21 -47.95 -12.40 -2.02
N GLY A 22 -48.37 -13.42 -2.76
CA GLY A 22 -47.47 -14.35 -3.44
C GLY A 22 -46.59 -13.66 -4.50
N ALA A 23 -47.17 -12.79 -5.32
CA ALA A 23 -46.43 -11.98 -6.28
C ALA A 23 -45.43 -11.03 -5.60
N ALA A 24 -45.86 -10.28 -4.58
CA ALA A 24 -44.99 -9.39 -3.81
C ALA A 24 -43.82 -10.13 -3.13
N SER A 25 -44.06 -11.34 -2.64
CA SER A 25 -43.02 -12.19 -2.02
C SER A 25 -42.01 -12.71 -3.04
N MET A 26 -42.47 -13.11 -4.25
CA MET A 26 -41.58 -13.47 -5.36
C MET A 26 -40.76 -12.27 -5.84
N PHE A 27 -41.38 -11.10 -6.00
CA PHE A 27 -40.66 -9.87 -6.36
C PHE A 27 -39.63 -9.51 -5.28
N GLY A 28 -40.00 -9.55 -3.99
CA GLY A 28 -39.08 -9.28 -2.88
C GLY A 28 -37.90 -10.24 -2.83
N PHE A 29 -38.12 -11.53 -3.12
CA PHE A 29 -37.05 -12.52 -3.23
C PHE A 29 -36.10 -12.24 -4.41
N VAL A 30 -36.64 -11.93 -5.59
CA VAL A 30 -35.84 -11.58 -6.78
C VAL A 30 -35.02 -10.31 -6.53
N PHE A 31 -35.62 -9.26 -5.95
CA PHE A 31 -34.90 -8.04 -5.59
C PHE A 31 -33.79 -8.31 -4.57
N SER A 32 -34.02 -9.16 -3.58
CA SER A 32 -33.01 -9.55 -2.60
C SER A 32 -31.84 -10.29 -3.24
N LEU A 33 -32.12 -11.21 -4.19
CA LEU A 33 -31.09 -11.96 -4.91
C LEU A 33 -30.24 -11.04 -5.81
N LEU A 34 -30.90 -10.13 -6.53
CA LEU A 34 -30.22 -9.14 -7.38
C LEU A 34 -29.40 -8.15 -6.55
N ALA A 35 -29.92 -7.72 -5.39
CA ALA A 35 -29.20 -6.86 -4.46
C ALA A 35 -27.97 -7.59 -3.90
N TRP A 36 -28.07 -8.87 -3.55
CA TRP A 36 -26.93 -9.68 -3.10
C TRP A 36 -25.83 -9.77 -4.16
N VAL A 37 -26.19 -10.10 -5.41
CA VAL A 37 -25.23 -10.18 -6.51
C VAL A 37 -24.59 -8.81 -6.79
N ARG A 38 -25.38 -7.73 -6.78
CA ARG A 38 -24.84 -6.38 -6.98
C ARG A 38 -23.96 -5.92 -5.83
N ALA A 39 -24.34 -6.21 -4.59
CA ALA A 39 -23.53 -5.92 -3.41
C ALA A 39 -22.20 -6.69 -3.45
N GLY A 40 -22.24 -7.97 -3.84
CA GLY A 40 -21.03 -8.78 -4.03
C GLY A 40 -20.10 -8.23 -5.11
N ARG A 41 -20.65 -7.78 -6.24
CA ARG A 41 -19.86 -7.13 -7.31
C ARG A 41 -19.31 -5.77 -6.89
N ALA A 42 -20.12 -4.94 -6.23
CA ALA A 42 -19.69 -3.64 -5.72
C ALA A 42 -18.59 -3.78 -4.66
N SER A 43 -18.71 -4.77 -3.76
CA SER A 43 -17.68 -5.09 -2.78
C SER A 43 -16.37 -5.50 -3.46
N LYS A 44 -16.42 -6.37 -4.48
CA LYS A 44 -15.22 -6.73 -5.26
C LYS A 44 -14.59 -5.52 -5.94
N ALA A 45 -15.38 -4.68 -6.61
CA ALA A 45 -14.90 -3.48 -7.27
C ALA A 45 -14.29 -2.47 -6.27
N ALA A 46 -14.89 -2.32 -5.09
CA ALA A 46 -14.36 -1.47 -4.03
C ALA A 46 -13.04 -1.99 -3.46
N THR A 47 -12.91 -3.31 -3.28
CA THR A 47 -11.64 -3.93 -2.87
C THR A 47 -10.56 -3.73 -3.93
N GLN A 48 -10.87 -3.97 -5.20
CA GLN A 48 -9.93 -3.75 -6.31
C GLN A 48 -9.49 -2.28 -6.40
N ALA A 49 -10.42 -1.33 -6.25
CA ALA A 49 -10.10 0.10 -6.24
C ALA A 49 -9.18 0.46 -5.06
N ARG A 50 -9.45 -0.08 -3.87
CA ARG A 50 -8.62 0.13 -2.68
C ARG A 50 -7.22 -0.45 -2.85
N ASP A 51 -7.11 -1.65 -3.42
CA ASP A 51 -5.81 -2.29 -3.66
C ASP A 51 -4.99 -1.51 -4.69
N ALA A 52 -5.62 -1.03 -5.77
CA ALA A 52 -4.97 -0.19 -6.77
C ALA A 52 -4.45 1.14 -6.19
N ILE A 53 -5.25 1.81 -5.34
CA ILE A 53 -4.80 3.02 -4.63
C ILE A 53 -3.63 2.69 -3.70
N THR A 54 -3.70 1.55 -3.01
CA THR A 54 -2.66 1.14 -2.07
C THR A 54 -1.34 0.85 -2.77
N LEU A 55 -1.38 0.17 -3.92
CA LEU A 55 -0.20 -0.07 -4.76
C LEU A 55 0.39 1.23 -5.31
N ARG A 56 -0.44 2.19 -5.77
CA ARG A 56 0.05 3.52 -6.17
C ARG A 56 0.74 4.25 -5.03
N THR A 57 0.12 4.25 -3.85
CA THR A 57 0.72 4.86 -2.66
C THR A 57 2.04 4.18 -2.29
N LEU A 58 2.13 2.86 -2.44
CA LEU A 58 3.38 2.12 -2.25
C LEU A 58 4.46 2.56 -3.25
N ALA A 59 4.10 2.71 -4.53
CA ALA A 59 5.02 3.22 -5.54
C ALA A 59 5.52 4.64 -5.21
N ASP A 60 4.64 5.51 -4.70
CA ASP A 60 5.01 6.86 -4.27
C ASP A 60 5.96 6.84 -3.06
N GLU A 61 5.73 5.94 -2.09
CA GLU A 61 6.64 5.74 -0.95
C GLU A 61 8.04 5.28 -1.40
N PHE A 62 8.12 4.39 -2.39
CA PHE A 62 9.38 3.95 -2.98
C PHE A 62 10.06 5.04 -3.83
N GLN A 63 9.29 5.82 -4.57
CA GLN A 63 9.78 6.98 -5.32
C GLN A 63 10.46 7.97 -4.38
N LEU A 64 9.79 8.31 -3.27
CA LEU A 64 10.34 9.17 -2.23
C LEU A 64 11.61 8.58 -1.60
N ALA A 65 11.67 7.27 -1.38
CA ALA A 65 12.88 6.61 -0.88
C ALA A 65 14.04 6.70 -1.89
N CYS A 66 13.77 6.55 -3.19
CA CYS A 66 14.78 6.73 -4.25
C CYS A 66 15.32 8.16 -4.24
N GLU A 67 14.44 9.16 -4.17
CA GLU A 67 14.84 10.58 -4.13
C GLU A 67 15.73 10.89 -2.90
N LYS A 68 15.40 10.32 -1.74
CA LYS A 68 16.25 10.45 -0.54
C LYS A 68 17.61 9.78 -0.71
N ALA A 69 17.67 8.63 -1.37
CA ALA A 69 18.94 7.95 -1.67
C ALA A 69 19.80 8.75 -2.66
N ASP A 70 19.19 9.38 -3.65
CA ASP A 70 19.88 10.25 -4.61
C ASP A 70 20.39 11.53 -3.95
N GLN A 71 19.59 12.17 -3.09
CA GLN A 71 20.02 13.30 -2.28
C GLN A 71 21.19 12.92 -1.35
N LEU A 72 21.14 11.73 -0.74
CA LEU A 72 22.24 11.24 0.08
C LEU A 72 23.52 11.08 -0.74
N LEU A 73 23.42 10.51 -1.95
CA LEU A 73 24.56 10.37 -2.86
C LEU A 73 25.14 11.73 -3.24
N ASP A 74 24.28 12.71 -3.53
CA ASP A 74 24.67 14.09 -3.82
C ASP A 74 25.43 14.72 -2.65
N PHE A 75 24.91 14.59 -1.43
CA PHE A 75 25.57 15.12 -0.23
C PHE A 75 26.91 14.45 0.05
N LEU A 76 27.00 13.14 -0.15
CA LEU A 76 28.25 12.40 -0.02
C LEU A 76 29.27 12.84 -1.07
N THR A 77 28.84 13.16 -2.29
CA THR A 77 29.74 13.57 -3.37
C THR A 77 30.31 14.96 -3.12
N HIS A 78 29.47 15.89 -2.65
CA HIS A 78 29.79 17.30 -2.42
C HIS A 78 30.26 17.63 -0.99
N ASP A 79 30.67 16.63 -0.21
CA ASP A 79 31.20 16.80 1.16
C ASP A 79 30.24 17.48 2.16
N ARG A 80 28.93 17.41 1.89
CA ARG A 80 27.85 17.94 2.75
C ARG A 80 27.50 16.96 3.87
N HIS A 81 28.43 16.78 4.81
CA HIS A 81 28.35 15.72 5.84
C HIS A 81 27.13 15.83 6.75
N ALA A 82 26.79 17.04 7.24
CA ALA A 82 25.67 17.22 8.14
C ALA A 82 24.34 16.81 7.48
N GLU A 83 24.16 17.21 6.22
CA GLU A 83 22.99 16.82 5.43
C GLU A 83 22.98 15.34 5.09
N ALA A 84 24.14 14.73 4.82
CA ALA A 84 24.26 13.29 4.60
C ALA A 84 23.82 12.49 5.84
N VAL A 85 24.26 12.89 7.04
CA VAL A 85 23.81 12.27 8.31
C VAL A 85 22.30 12.36 8.44
N LEU A 86 21.72 13.57 8.30
CA LEU A 86 20.27 13.74 8.38
C LEU A 86 19.53 12.87 7.35
N ARG A 87 20.02 12.84 6.10
CA ARG A 87 19.38 12.09 5.01
C ARG A 87 19.44 10.58 5.23
N THR A 88 20.54 10.05 5.79
CA THR A 88 20.60 8.62 6.18
C THR A 88 19.57 8.27 7.24
N HIS A 89 19.34 9.13 8.23
CA HIS A 89 18.31 8.89 9.25
C HIS A 89 16.90 8.88 8.65
N GLU A 90 16.59 9.87 7.81
CA GLU A 90 15.29 9.92 7.12
C GLU A 90 15.05 8.71 6.22
N LEU A 91 16.06 8.31 5.44
CA LEU A 91 15.97 7.14 4.57
C LEU A 91 15.80 5.86 5.40
N THR A 92 16.57 5.68 6.47
CA THR A 92 16.45 4.53 7.39
C THR A 92 15.03 4.46 7.96
N ARG A 93 14.45 5.59 8.37
CA ARG A 93 13.07 5.65 8.86
C ARG A 93 12.07 5.23 7.78
N ALA A 94 12.16 5.79 6.58
CA ALA A 94 11.28 5.43 5.47
C ALA A 94 11.32 3.92 5.18
N LEU A 95 12.52 3.34 5.11
CA LEU A 95 12.73 1.91 4.88
C LEU A 95 12.26 1.02 6.03
N SER A 96 12.11 1.57 7.24
CA SER A 96 11.53 0.85 8.38
C SER A 96 10.00 0.80 8.30
N GLU A 97 9.38 1.89 7.83
CA GLU A 97 7.93 2.05 7.83
C GLU A 97 7.25 1.31 6.66
N ILE A 98 7.87 1.30 5.48
CA ILE A 98 7.33 0.65 4.27
C ILE A 98 6.95 -0.84 4.51
N PRO A 99 7.88 -1.72 4.94
CA PRO A 99 7.55 -3.14 5.10
C PRO A 99 6.49 -3.39 6.18
N PHE A 100 6.43 -2.54 7.21
CA PHE A 100 5.42 -2.64 8.26
C PHE A 100 4.02 -2.24 7.76
N ARG A 101 3.89 -1.08 7.11
CA ARG A 101 2.59 -0.56 6.64
C ARG A 101 2.04 -1.32 5.43
N ARG A 102 2.92 -1.89 4.61
CA ARG A 102 2.59 -2.43 3.29
C ARG A 102 2.85 -3.92 3.19
N SER A 103 3.03 -4.60 4.31
CA SER A 103 3.32 -6.05 4.40
C SER A 103 2.43 -6.95 3.52
N PRO A 104 1.10 -6.72 3.40
CA PRO A 104 0.24 -7.55 2.54
C PRO A 104 0.54 -7.43 1.04
N TYR A 105 1.20 -6.34 0.61
CA TYR A 105 1.49 -6.02 -0.79
C TYR A 105 2.97 -6.23 -1.15
N LEU A 106 3.75 -6.81 -0.23
CA LEU A 106 5.16 -7.11 -0.42
C LEU A 106 5.38 -8.61 -0.27
N THR A 107 6.17 -9.18 -1.18
CA THR A 107 6.66 -10.55 -1.02
C THR A 107 7.66 -10.61 0.13
N GLU A 108 7.80 -11.79 0.76
CA GLU A 108 8.80 -11.98 1.83
C GLU A 108 10.22 -11.66 1.36
N ALA A 109 10.55 -11.99 0.11
CA ALA A 109 11.83 -11.63 -0.50
C ALA A 109 12.05 -10.10 -0.50
N ARG A 110 11.06 -9.31 -0.92
CA ARG A 110 11.16 -7.84 -0.90
C ARG A 110 11.24 -7.27 0.51
N LYS A 111 10.51 -7.85 1.47
CA LYS A 111 10.63 -7.44 2.88
C LYS A 111 12.05 -7.64 3.39
N ASN A 112 12.62 -8.82 3.15
CA ASN A 112 13.99 -9.13 3.56
C ASN A 112 15.01 -8.22 2.87
N GLU A 113 14.82 -7.94 1.59
CA GLU A 113 15.66 -6.99 0.85
C GLU A 113 15.58 -5.58 1.44
N LEU A 114 14.37 -5.06 1.68
CA LEU A 114 14.18 -3.76 2.33
C LEU A 114 14.81 -3.68 3.71
N LEU A 115 14.72 -4.74 4.51
CA LEU A 115 15.37 -4.81 5.81
C LEU A 115 16.91 -4.80 5.67
N SER A 116 17.46 -5.46 4.66
CA SER A 116 18.89 -5.40 4.35
C SER A 116 19.33 -4.00 3.92
N VAL A 117 18.57 -3.35 3.03
CA VAL A 117 18.81 -1.98 2.57
C VAL A 117 18.75 -1.00 3.74
N ARG A 118 17.75 -1.15 4.62
CA ARG A 118 17.61 -0.38 5.86
C ARG A 118 18.84 -0.54 6.75
N GLU A 119 19.30 -1.77 6.96
CA GLU A 119 20.44 -2.04 7.82
C GLU A 119 21.73 -1.44 7.25
N ASN A 120 21.95 -1.56 5.94
CA ASN A 120 23.07 -0.90 5.27
C ASN A 120 23.01 0.63 5.41
N THR A 121 21.83 1.22 5.26
CA THR A 121 21.62 2.66 5.43
C THR A 121 21.90 3.10 6.87
N ARG A 122 21.46 2.30 7.86
CA ARG A 122 21.71 2.53 9.29
C ARG A 122 23.20 2.50 9.60
N ILE A 123 23.92 1.51 9.10
CA ILE A 123 25.38 1.38 9.27
C ILE A 123 26.09 2.59 8.63
N MET A 124 25.68 3.01 7.42
CA MET A 124 26.22 4.22 6.80
C MET A 124 26.01 5.46 7.66
N GLY A 125 24.81 5.63 8.24
CA GLY A 125 24.53 6.74 9.15
C GLY A 125 25.43 6.73 10.39
N GLN A 126 25.73 5.56 10.96
CA GLN A 126 26.68 5.44 12.07
C GLN A 126 28.12 5.80 11.69
N VAL A 127 28.57 5.38 10.49
CA VAL A 127 29.89 5.75 9.97
C VAL A 127 29.98 7.25 9.73
N LEU A 128 28.92 7.87 9.20
CA LEU A 128 28.88 9.32 8.97
C LEU A 128 28.84 10.10 10.28
N ALA A 129 28.05 9.66 11.26
CA ALA A 129 27.94 10.31 12.57
C ALA A 129 29.26 10.24 13.35
N SER A 130 29.97 9.11 13.31
CA SER A 130 31.29 8.98 13.95
C SER A 130 32.37 9.84 13.27
N GLY A 131 32.18 10.21 11.99
CA GLY A 131 33.04 11.12 11.24
C GLY A 131 32.83 12.62 11.51
N GLN A 132 31.96 13.01 12.45
CA GLN A 132 31.70 14.44 12.72
C GLN A 132 32.93 15.21 13.25
N GLN A 133 33.90 14.53 13.85
CA GLN A 133 35.06 15.15 14.49
C GLN A 133 36.31 15.22 13.59
N ALA A 134 36.34 14.47 12.47
CA ALA A 134 37.45 14.44 11.54
C ALA A 134 36.98 14.12 10.12
N PRO A 135 37.49 14.81 9.08
CA PRO A 135 37.09 14.54 7.71
C PRO A 135 37.31 13.07 7.33
N LEU A 136 36.32 12.49 6.64
CA LEU A 136 36.42 11.11 6.17
C LEU A 136 37.60 10.95 5.20
N SER A 137 38.35 9.86 5.35
CA SER A 137 39.36 9.51 4.35
C SER A 137 38.72 9.27 2.98
N ALA A 138 39.43 9.62 1.91
CA ALA A 138 38.95 9.46 0.53
C ALA A 138 38.46 8.02 0.24
N GLU A 139 39.18 7.02 0.76
CA GLU A 139 38.81 5.61 0.60
C GLU A 139 37.47 5.28 1.29
N ARG A 140 37.26 5.77 2.53
CA ARG A 140 35.99 5.57 3.26
C ARG A 140 34.83 6.29 2.55
N LYS A 141 35.04 7.51 2.09
CA LYS A 141 34.06 8.28 1.29
C LYS A 141 33.65 7.50 0.04
N GLN A 142 34.61 6.97 -0.71
CA GLN A 142 34.32 6.20 -1.93
C GLN A 142 33.60 4.88 -1.64
N ARG A 143 33.87 4.23 -0.49
CA ARG A 143 33.09 3.06 -0.05
C ARG A 143 31.64 3.44 0.26
N LEU A 144 31.40 4.54 0.97
CA LEU A 144 30.05 5.02 1.28
C LEU A 144 29.27 5.39 0.01
N ILE A 145 29.90 6.08 -0.94
CA ILE A 145 29.30 6.41 -2.24
C ILE A 145 28.86 5.14 -2.97
N ARG A 146 29.73 4.12 -3.05
CA ARG A 146 29.39 2.84 -3.69
C ARG A 146 28.23 2.13 -3.00
N GLN A 147 28.18 2.15 -1.66
CA GLN A 147 27.05 1.57 -0.92
C GLN A 147 25.75 2.34 -1.16
N CYS A 148 25.82 3.67 -1.19
CA CYS A 148 24.66 4.53 -1.50
C CYS A 148 24.12 4.26 -2.91
N GLN A 149 25.00 4.10 -3.90
CA GLN A 149 24.63 3.75 -5.27
C GLN A 149 23.94 2.39 -5.32
N LYS A 150 24.46 1.38 -4.60
CA LYS A 150 23.83 0.06 -4.51
C LYS A 150 22.42 0.16 -3.91
N ILE A 151 22.25 0.91 -2.82
CA ILE A 151 20.94 1.18 -2.21
C ILE A 151 19.99 1.83 -3.22
N SER A 152 20.45 2.87 -3.93
CA SER A 152 19.65 3.58 -4.93
C SER A 152 19.22 2.66 -6.08
N ILE A 153 20.10 1.78 -6.57
CA ILE A 153 19.78 0.77 -7.59
C ILE A 153 18.70 -0.18 -7.09
N THR A 154 18.90 -0.80 -5.92
CA THR A 154 17.94 -1.75 -5.34
C THR A 154 16.56 -1.12 -5.14
N LEU A 155 16.50 0.13 -4.68
CA LEU A 155 15.22 0.83 -4.51
C LEU A 155 14.53 1.11 -5.85
N ARG A 156 15.28 1.48 -6.89
CA ARG A 156 14.73 1.68 -8.23
C ARG A 156 14.24 0.39 -8.87
N GLU A 157 14.94 -0.72 -8.68
CA GLU A 157 14.50 -2.05 -9.16
C GLU A 157 13.16 -2.44 -8.51
N ASN A 158 13.06 -2.25 -7.20
CA ASN A 158 11.81 -2.51 -6.47
C ASN A 158 10.67 -1.58 -6.95
N LEU A 159 10.95 -0.28 -7.10
CA LEU A 159 10.00 0.68 -7.64
C LEU A 159 9.52 0.31 -9.05
N GLY A 160 10.45 -0.05 -9.94
CA GLY A 160 10.15 -0.46 -11.31
C GLY A 160 9.23 -1.69 -11.33
N THR A 161 9.48 -2.64 -10.44
CA THR A 161 8.63 -3.84 -10.33
C THR A 161 7.22 -3.49 -9.86
N ILE A 162 7.09 -2.64 -8.83
CA ILE A 162 5.79 -2.19 -8.32
C ILE A 162 5.02 -1.39 -9.38
N LYS A 163 5.71 -0.51 -10.13
CA LYS A 163 5.09 0.21 -11.27
C LYS A 163 4.60 -0.75 -12.35
N GLY A 164 5.39 -1.79 -12.66
CA GLY A 164 4.97 -2.86 -13.58
C GLY A 164 3.74 -3.63 -13.11
N GLU A 165 3.64 -3.93 -11.81
CA GLU A 165 2.45 -4.54 -11.19
C GLU A 165 1.20 -3.64 -11.31
N ILE A 166 1.36 -2.32 -11.15
CA ILE A 166 0.27 -1.35 -11.34
C ILE A 166 -0.19 -1.34 -12.80
N GLU A 167 0.73 -1.30 -13.76
CA GLU A 167 0.41 -1.24 -15.19
C GLU A 167 -0.25 -2.53 -15.70
N THR A 168 0.17 -3.68 -15.19
CA THR A 168 -0.43 -4.98 -15.54
C THR A 168 -1.79 -5.17 -14.89
N GLY A 169 -1.97 -4.75 -13.63
CA GLY A 169 -3.26 -4.76 -12.95
C GLY A 169 -4.27 -3.75 -13.54
N ALA A 170 -3.81 -2.67 -14.19
CA ALA A 170 -4.68 -1.70 -14.85
C ALA A 170 -5.19 -2.13 -16.24
N LYS A 171 -4.65 -3.22 -16.81
CA LYS A 171 -5.04 -3.76 -18.13
C LYS A 171 -6.01 -4.93 -18.06
N GLN A 172 -6.44 -5.35 -16.86
CA GLN A 172 -7.45 -6.38 -16.62
C GLN A 172 -8.80 -5.75 -16.27
#